data_AF-G7LXK5-F1
#
_entry.id   AF-G7LXK5-F1
#
_cell.length_a   1.000
_cell.length_b   1.000
_cell.length_c   1.000
_cell.angle_alpha   90.00
_cell.angle_beta   90.00
_cell.angle_gamma   90.00
#
_symmetry.space_group_name_H-M   'P 1'
#
loop_
_entity.id
_entity.type
_entity.pdbx_description
1 polymer ?
#
loop_
_entity_poly.entity_id
_entity_poly.type
_entity_poly.pdbx_seq_one_letter_code
_entity_poly.pdbx_strand_id
1 'polypeptide(L)'
;MRENYNSFEFWENVISKNKTIRGHMFMQKPPTEKSVYFHTLIFGNKNGINNIWGYVPNMRCLIGYIQYSFLQEAFYKWIYGRERIITRIPHLTVDKIIQEGESSNKISKETAFNMRRDYEFLDFLWNKPSHEVEVELREFFRDFNKRWMGNNKEFIYIKIFKTPEELGEFVISSALLTSSEKELEDRMGITIGQWKDICSGAIVNADKGEVFRNTLLKKLSQVL
;
A
#
# COMPACT_ATOMS: atom_id res chain seq x y z
N MET A 1 2.51 20.87 -14.81
CA MET A 1 1.31 20.03 -15.04
C MET A 1 0.87 19.54 -13.67
N ARG A 2 -0.33 19.90 -13.17
CA ARG A 2 -0.85 19.31 -11.93
C ARG A 2 -1.14 17.84 -12.22
N GLU A 3 -0.54 16.92 -11.47
CA GLU A 3 -0.83 15.49 -11.60
C GLU A 3 -2.30 15.25 -11.24
N ASN A 4 -3.09 14.72 -12.18
CA ASN A 4 -4.49 14.35 -11.92
C ASN A 4 -4.55 12.95 -11.33
N TYR A 5 -4.40 12.85 -10.00
CA TYR A 5 -4.49 11.57 -9.30
C TYR A 5 -5.88 10.93 -9.35
N ASN A 6 -6.93 11.67 -9.73
CA ASN A 6 -8.28 11.15 -9.92
C ASN A 6 -8.52 10.75 -11.39
N SER A 7 -7.73 9.79 -11.88
CA SER A 7 -7.83 9.30 -13.26
C SER A 7 -7.23 7.92 -13.38
N PHE A 8 -8.03 6.94 -13.80
CA PHE A 8 -7.54 5.59 -14.07
C PHE A 8 -6.41 5.58 -15.12
N GLU A 9 -6.55 6.37 -16.19
CA GLU A 9 -5.54 6.49 -17.26
C GLU A 9 -4.22 7.06 -16.74
N PHE A 10 -4.25 8.01 -15.80
CA PHE A 10 -3.03 8.50 -15.15
C PHE A 10 -2.31 7.35 -14.46
N TRP A 11 -3.02 6.56 -13.66
CA TRP A 11 -2.43 5.44 -12.92
C TRP A 11 -1.96 4.32 -13.83
N GLU A 12 -2.70 3.99 -14.89
CA GLU A 12 -2.27 3.02 -15.91
C GLU A 12 -0.96 3.46 -16.57
N ASN A 13 -0.85 4.74 -16.94
CA ASN A 13 0.37 5.29 -17.51
C ASN A 13 1.55 5.27 -16.52
N VAL A 14 1.30 5.60 -15.25
CA VAL A 14 2.34 5.56 -14.21
C VAL A 14 2.79 4.12 -13.97
N ILE A 15 1.86 3.16 -13.87
CA ILE A 15 2.16 1.74 -13.66
C ILE A 15 2.91 1.15 -14.86
N SER A 16 2.48 1.44 -16.08
CA SER A 16 3.11 0.88 -17.29
C SER A 16 4.52 1.43 -17.54
N LYS A 17 4.79 2.69 -17.17
CA LYS A 17 6.11 3.32 -17.32
C LYS A 17 7.10 2.94 -16.21
N ASN A 18 6.61 2.55 -15.03
CA ASN A 18 7.46 2.15 -13.91
C ASN A 18 7.64 0.63 -13.86
N LYS A 19 8.88 0.16 -14.01
CA LYS A 19 9.25 -1.25 -13.81
C LYS A 19 9.40 -1.63 -12.33
N THR A 20 9.18 -0.68 -11.42
CA THR A 20 9.28 -0.88 -9.97
C THR A 20 7.98 -1.44 -9.40
N ILE A 21 8.05 -1.88 -8.14
CA ILE A 21 6.86 -2.18 -7.32
C ILE A 21 5.89 -0.99 -7.36
N ARG A 22 4.59 -1.27 -7.49
CA ARG A 22 3.53 -0.25 -7.62
C ARG A 22 3.49 0.76 -6.46
N GLY A 23 3.69 0.33 -5.22
CA GLY A 23 3.75 1.24 -4.08
C GLY A 23 5.00 2.13 -4.01
N HIS A 24 5.99 1.91 -4.87
CA HIS A 24 7.22 2.69 -4.91
C HIS A 24 7.25 3.75 -6.04
N MET A 25 6.17 3.84 -6.83
CA MET A 25 6.08 4.69 -8.02
C MET A 25 6.19 6.20 -7.75
N PHE A 26 6.20 6.64 -6.49
CA PHE A 26 6.39 8.05 -6.11
C PHE A 26 7.61 8.28 -5.21
N MET A 27 8.45 7.26 -5.06
CA MET A 27 9.65 7.30 -4.21
C MET A 27 10.91 7.56 -5.06
N GLN A 28 10.83 8.40 -6.11
CA GLN A 28 12.02 8.82 -6.87
C GLN A 28 12.87 9.85 -6.12
N LYS A 29 12.28 10.53 -5.13
CA LYS A 29 12.92 11.56 -4.30
C LYS A 29 12.69 11.26 -2.83
N PRO A 30 13.56 11.73 -1.92
CA PRO A 30 13.34 11.63 -0.47
C PRO A 30 11.98 12.22 -0.05
N PRO A 31 11.44 11.79 1.10
CA PRO A 31 10.18 12.32 1.59
C PRO A 31 10.30 13.80 1.99
N THR A 32 9.15 14.47 2.10
CA THR A 32 9.03 15.86 2.52
C THR A 32 7.99 15.97 3.65
N GLU A 33 7.80 17.16 4.22
CA GLU A 33 6.77 17.44 5.23
C GLU A 33 5.33 17.13 4.76
N LYS A 34 5.10 17.11 3.44
CA LYS A 34 3.79 16.81 2.85
C LYS A 34 3.59 15.32 2.58
N SER A 35 4.67 14.53 2.68
CA SER A 35 4.62 13.11 2.37
C SER A 35 3.74 12.35 3.34
N VAL A 36 2.97 11.39 2.81
CA VAL A 36 2.13 10.50 3.59
C VAL A 36 2.69 9.10 3.45
N TYR A 37 2.86 8.42 4.58
CA TYR A 37 3.51 7.12 4.65
C TYR A 37 2.47 6.02 4.79
N PHE A 38 2.75 4.86 4.23
CA PHE A 38 1.83 3.74 4.27
C PHE A 38 2.55 2.40 4.31
N HIS A 39 1.80 1.40 4.76
CA HIS A 39 2.15 0.00 4.73
C HIS A 39 0.97 -0.77 4.15
N THR A 40 1.21 -1.59 3.14
CA THR A 40 0.19 -2.45 2.53
C THR A 40 0.66 -3.89 2.48
N LEU A 41 -0.26 -4.80 2.77
CA LEU A 41 -0.05 -6.24 2.70
C LEU A 41 -1.16 -6.89 1.87
N ILE A 42 -0.78 -7.71 0.91
CA ILE A 42 -1.67 -8.64 0.22
C ILE A 42 -1.05 -10.02 0.36
N PHE A 43 -1.75 -10.92 1.05
CA PHE A 43 -1.33 -12.31 1.20
C PHE A 43 -2.29 -13.24 0.48
N GLY A 44 -1.75 -14.25 -0.19
CA GLY A 44 -2.52 -15.37 -0.72
C GLY A 44 -1.65 -16.62 -0.78
N ASN A 45 -2.17 -17.77 -0.37
CA ASN A 45 -1.42 -19.01 -0.23
C ASN A 45 -0.62 -19.43 -1.49
N LYS A 46 -1.14 -19.16 -2.69
CA LYS A 46 -0.47 -19.41 -3.97
C LYS A 46 0.38 -18.25 -4.48
N ASN A 47 0.17 -17.04 -3.95
CA ASN A 47 0.75 -15.79 -4.44
C ASN A 47 1.74 -15.17 -3.45
N GLY A 48 2.06 -15.88 -2.38
CA GLY A 48 2.93 -15.42 -1.31
C GLY A 48 2.43 -14.14 -0.66
N ILE A 49 3.38 -13.26 -0.34
CA ILE A 49 3.14 -12.01 0.37
C ILE A 49 3.65 -10.85 -0.48
N ASN A 50 2.77 -9.87 -0.69
CA ASN A 50 3.15 -8.56 -1.20
C ASN A 50 3.12 -7.58 -0.02
N ASN A 51 4.29 -7.30 0.54
CA ASN A 51 4.54 -6.46 1.71
C ASN A 51 5.28 -5.19 1.31
N ILE A 52 4.55 -4.08 1.22
CA ILE A 52 5.07 -2.81 0.72
C ILE A 52 5.07 -1.74 1.78
N TRP A 53 6.24 -1.13 1.94
CA TRP A 53 6.45 0.06 2.76
C TRP A 53 6.75 1.23 1.85
N GLY A 54 6.01 2.33 1.98
CA GLY A 54 6.21 3.44 1.07
C GLY A 54 5.70 4.76 1.58
N TYR A 55 5.91 5.78 0.75
CA TYR A 55 5.31 7.09 0.93
C TYR A 55 4.93 7.69 -0.42
N VAL A 56 3.95 8.59 -0.37
CA VAL A 56 3.46 9.36 -1.52
C VAL A 56 3.57 10.85 -1.23
N PRO A 57 3.52 11.73 -2.25
CA PRO A 57 3.81 13.16 -2.08
C PRO A 57 2.75 13.91 -1.26
N ASN A 58 1.51 13.41 -1.18
CA ASN A 58 0.41 14.00 -0.43
C ASN A 58 -0.79 13.04 -0.34
N MET A 59 -1.80 13.43 0.44
CA MET A 59 -3.01 12.64 0.68
C MET A 59 -3.84 12.36 -0.59
N ARG A 60 -3.86 13.25 -1.58
CA ARG A 60 -4.57 13.02 -2.85
C ARG A 60 -3.91 11.91 -3.67
N CYS A 61 -2.58 11.91 -3.69
CA CYS A 61 -1.84 10.82 -4.31
C CYS A 61 -2.10 9.49 -3.59
N LEU A 62 -2.27 9.51 -2.26
CA LEU A 62 -2.60 8.30 -1.50
C LEU A 62 -3.98 7.75 -1.90
N ILE A 63 -5.02 8.59 -1.97
CA ILE A 63 -6.35 8.16 -2.43
C ILE A 63 -6.26 7.50 -3.80
N GLY A 64 -5.60 8.17 -4.75
CA GLY A 64 -5.42 7.64 -6.10
C GLY A 64 -4.66 6.31 -6.12
N TYR A 65 -3.58 6.19 -5.34
CA TYR A 65 -2.82 4.95 -5.22
C TYR A 65 -3.72 3.82 -4.72
N ILE A 66 -4.52 4.08 -3.69
CA ILE A 66 -5.37 3.05 -3.10
C ILE A 66 -6.44 2.64 -4.10
N GLN A 67 -7.18 3.60 -4.65
CA GLN A 67 -8.33 3.36 -5.51
C GLN A 67 -7.94 2.70 -6.84
N TYR A 68 -6.91 3.22 -7.51
CA TYR A 68 -6.60 2.86 -8.89
C TYR A 68 -5.44 1.86 -9.03
N SER A 69 -4.63 1.67 -7.99
CA SER A 69 -3.50 0.72 -8.03
C SER A 69 -3.63 -0.40 -7.02
N PHE A 70 -3.79 -0.09 -5.73
CA PHE A 70 -3.80 -1.09 -4.66
C PHE A 70 -5.07 -1.96 -4.71
N LEU A 71 -6.27 -1.37 -4.72
CA LEU A 71 -7.53 -2.14 -4.76
C LEU A 71 -7.63 -2.99 -6.03
N GLN A 72 -7.16 -2.47 -7.17
CA GLN A 72 -7.07 -3.23 -8.43
C GLN A 72 -6.25 -4.51 -8.24
N GLU A 73 -5.03 -4.40 -7.69
CA GLU A 73 -4.17 -5.55 -7.46
C GLU A 73 -4.74 -6.48 -6.37
N ALA A 74 -5.18 -5.92 -5.25
CA ALA A 74 -5.64 -6.67 -4.09
C ALA A 74 -6.90 -7.48 -4.42
N PHE A 75 -7.90 -6.87 -5.05
CA PHE A 75 -9.14 -7.58 -5.41
C PHE A 75 -8.92 -8.57 -6.53
N TYR A 76 -8.07 -8.27 -7.52
CA TYR A 76 -7.73 -9.25 -8.54
C TYR A 76 -7.04 -10.50 -7.95
N LYS A 77 -6.07 -10.30 -7.05
CA LYS A 77 -5.42 -11.41 -6.33
C LYS A 77 -6.38 -12.14 -5.41
N TRP A 78 -7.31 -11.45 -4.76
CA TRP A 78 -8.34 -12.08 -3.93
C TRP A 78 -9.25 -13.02 -4.74
N ILE A 79 -9.72 -12.56 -5.90
CA ILE A 79 -10.65 -13.31 -6.75
C ILE A 79 -9.94 -14.48 -7.44
N TYR A 80 -8.80 -14.24 -8.09
CA TYR A 80 -8.18 -15.21 -8.99
C TYR A 80 -6.97 -15.93 -8.37
N GLY A 81 -6.38 -15.37 -7.31
CA GLY A 81 -5.19 -15.91 -6.67
C GLY A 81 -5.42 -17.22 -5.93
N ARG A 82 -6.67 -17.57 -5.62
CA ARG A 82 -7.04 -18.88 -5.05
C ARG A 82 -6.86 -20.03 -6.04
N GLU A 83 -7.01 -19.74 -7.34
CA GLU A 83 -6.98 -20.73 -8.40
C GLU A 83 -5.60 -20.87 -9.02
N ARG A 84 -4.88 -19.76 -9.17
CA ARG A 84 -3.59 -19.71 -9.87
C ARG A 84 -2.63 -18.70 -9.28
N ILE A 85 -1.35 -18.85 -9.64
CA ILE A 85 -0.34 -17.84 -9.42
C ILE A 85 -0.60 -16.68 -10.37
N ILE A 86 -0.64 -15.46 -9.83
CA ILE A 86 -0.88 -14.21 -10.55
C ILE A 86 0.45 -13.55 -10.82
N THR A 87 0.93 -13.69 -12.06
CA THR A 87 2.20 -13.09 -12.50
C THR A 87 2.04 -11.67 -13.03
N ARG A 88 0.82 -11.26 -13.38
CA ARG A 88 0.50 -9.93 -13.87
C ARG A 88 -0.92 -9.52 -13.50
N ILE A 89 -1.08 -8.27 -13.10
CA ILE A 89 -2.40 -7.64 -12.91
C ILE A 89 -2.85 -7.05 -14.26
N PRO A 90 -4.06 -7.38 -14.73
CA PRO A 90 -4.57 -6.85 -15.98
C PRO A 90 -4.93 -5.36 -15.85
N HIS A 91 -4.97 -4.67 -16.99
CA HIS A 91 -5.39 -3.28 -17.08
C HIS A 91 -6.91 -3.17 -17.10
N LEU A 92 -7.53 -3.45 -15.96
CA LEU A 92 -8.98 -3.42 -15.77
C LEU A 92 -9.33 -2.52 -14.60
N THR A 93 -10.43 -1.77 -14.70
CA THR A 93 -10.93 -1.01 -13.55
C THR A 93 -11.38 -1.97 -12.45
N VAL A 94 -11.39 -1.48 -11.21
CA VAL A 94 -11.86 -2.25 -10.04
C VAL A 94 -13.30 -2.75 -10.29
N ASP A 95 -14.18 -1.92 -10.84
CA ASP A 95 -15.56 -2.30 -11.17
C ASP A 95 -15.63 -3.49 -12.13
N LYS A 96 -14.78 -3.52 -13.17
CA LYS A 96 -14.73 -4.64 -14.13
C LYS A 96 -14.24 -5.91 -13.45
N ILE A 97 -13.20 -5.81 -12.62
CA ILE A 97 -12.67 -6.94 -11.84
C ILE A 97 -13.76 -7.53 -10.94
N ILE A 98 -14.53 -6.68 -10.27
CA ILE A 98 -15.64 -7.12 -9.40
C ILE A 98 -16.74 -7.78 -10.23
N GLN A 99 -17.17 -7.16 -11.33
CA GLN A 99 -18.22 -7.68 -12.20
C GLN A 99 -17.86 -9.04 -12.81
N GLU A 100 -16.61 -9.21 -13.27
CA GLU A 100 -16.11 -10.48 -13.79
C GLU A 100 -16.03 -11.55 -12.70
N GLY A 101 -15.55 -11.19 -11.50
CA GLY A 101 -15.51 -12.10 -10.36
C GLY A 101 -16.90 -12.58 -9.93
N GLU A 102 -17.88 -11.68 -9.88
CA GLU A 102 -19.26 -11.98 -9.50
C GLU A 102 -19.98 -12.82 -10.58
N SER A 103 -19.89 -12.43 -11.86
CA SER A 103 -20.54 -13.15 -12.96
C SER A 103 -19.95 -14.54 -13.21
N SER A 104 -18.68 -14.75 -12.88
CA SER A 104 -18.02 -16.06 -12.95
C SER A 104 -18.14 -16.89 -11.65
N ASN A 105 -18.93 -16.43 -10.68
CA ASN A 105 -19.13 -17.07 -9.37
C ASN A 105 -17.83 -17.32 -8.58
N LYS A 106 -16.77 -16.54 -8.81
CA LYS A 106 -15.50 -16.63 -8.05
C LYS A 106 -15.58 -15.93 -6.70
N ILE A 107 -16.52 -15.00 -6.55
CA ILE A 107 -16.84 -14.33 -5.30
C ILE A 107 -18.35 -14.34 -5.06
N SER A 108 -18.75 -14.21 -3.80
CA SER A 108 -20.16 -14.06 -3.43
C SER A 108 -20.66 -12.64 -3.73
N LYS A 109 -21.98 -12.47 -3.80
CA LYS A 109 -22.63 -11.15 -3.89
C LYS A 109 -22.21 -10.22 -2.74
N GLU A 110 -22.04 -10.77 -1.54
CA GLU A 110 -21.60 -10.02 -0.37
C GLU A 110 -20.16 -9.51 -0.53
N THR A 111 -19.23 -10.36 -1.01
CA THR A 111 -17.86 -9.94 -1.30
C THR A 111 -17.85 -8.85 -2.38
N ALA A 112 -18.61 -9.02 -3.46
CA ALA A 112 -18.72 -8.04 -4.53
C ALA A 112 -19.29 -6.70 -4.03
N PHE A 113 -20.30 -6.74 -3.15
CA PHE A 113 -20.84 -5.56 -2.48
C PHE A 113 -19.78 -4.84 -1.64
N ASN A 114 -19.03 -5.58 -0.81
CA ASN A 114 -17.98 -4.99 0.03
C ASN A 114 -16.86 -4.34 -0.82
N MET A 115 -16.47 -4.96 -1.94
CA MET A 115 -15.48 -4.38 -2.87
C MET A 115 -15.98 -3.08 -3.51
N ARG A 116 -17.23 -3.05 -3.98
CA ARG A 116 -17.85 -1.84 -4.55
C ARG A 116 -17.92 -0.72 -3.51
N ARG A 117 -18.36 -1.05 -2.30
CA ARG A 117 -18.42 -0.12 -1.16
C ARG A 117 -17.06 0.52 -0.87
N ASP A 118 -15.98 -0.25 -0.93
CA ASP A 118 -14.62 0.27 -0.72
C ASP A 118 -14.17 1.22 -1.81
N TYR A 119 -14.48 0.89 -3.07
CA TYR A 119 -14.15 1.74 -4.21
C TYR A 119 -14.96 3.06 -4.20
N GLU A 120 -16.26 2.97 -3.96
CA GLU A 120 -17.19 4.12 -3.88
C GLU A 120 -16.83 5.07 -2.73
N PHE A 121 -16.40 4.53 -1.58
CA PHE A 121 -15.94 5.36 -0.47
C PHE A 121 -14.73 6.21 -0.86
N LEU A 122 -13.75 5.62 -1.55
CA LEU A 122 -12.58 6.37 -2.02
C LEU A 122 -12.95 7.42 -3.07
N ASP A 123 -13.92 7.11 -3.94
CA ASP A 123 -14.44 8.05 -4.93
C ASP A 123 -15.05 9.30 -4.25
N PHE A 124 -15.86 9.08 -3.20
CA PHE A 124 -16.45 10.15 -2.41
C PHE A 124 -15.41 11.11 -1.80
N LEU A 125 -14.25 10.58 -1.36
CA LEU A 125 -13.21 11.40 -0.75
C LEU A 125 -12.59 12.44 -1.69
N TRP A 126 -12.68 12.27 -3.01
CA TRP A 126 -12.19 13.29 -3.96
C TRP A 126 -12.86 14.64 -3.79
N ASN A 127 -14.13 14.64 -3.35
CA ASN A 127 -14.94 15.85 -3.19
C ASN A 127 -14.81 16.48 -1.78
N LYS A 128 -14.08 15.84 -0.87
CA LYS A 128 -13.91 16.30 0.52
C LYS A 128 -12.73 17.25 0.70
N PRO A 129 -12.75 18.20 1.67
CA PRO A 129 -11.57 18.97 2.05
C PRO A 129 -10.44 18.10 2.60
N SER A 130 -9.18 18.47 2.33
CA SER A 130 -8.00 17.65 2.69
C SER A 130 -7.88 17.28 4.18
N HIS A 131 -8.36 18.15 5.09
CA HIS A 131 -8.28 17.90 6.53
C HIS A 131 -9.31 16.85 7.01
N GLU A 132 -10.47 16.76 6.35
CA GLU A 132 -11.47 15.73 6.62
C GLU A 132 -11.01 14.37 6.06
N VAL A 133 -10.36 14.38 4.89
CA VAL A 133 -9.91 13.17 4.21
C VAL A 133 -9.02 12.29 5.09
N GLU A 134 -8.11 12.86 5.89
CA GLU A 134 -7.23 12.06 6.74
C GLU A 134 -8.02 11.28 7.79
N VAL A 135 -8.98 11.92 8.46
CA VAL A 135 -9.79 11.31 9.52
C VAL A 135 -10.63 10.17 8.93
N GLU A 136 -11.33 10.46 7.84
CA GLU A 136 -12.18 9.51 7.11
C GLU A 136 -11.36 8.30 6.61
N LEU A 137 -10.16 8.52 6.07
CA LEU A 137 -9.28 7.43 5.63
C LEU A 137 -8.81 6.54 6.78
N ARG A 138 -8.50 7.11 7.95
CA ARG A 138 -8.08 6.32 9.11
C ARG A 138 -9.19 5.40 9.60
N GLU A 139 -10.43 5.90 9.64
CA GLU A 139 -11.60 5.10 9.99
C GLU A 139 -11.87 4.03 8.94
N PHE A 140 -11.82 4.42 7.66
CA PHE A 140 -11.95 3.50 6.54
C PHE A 140 -10.94 2.35 6.62
N PHE A 141 -9.65 2.61 6.84
CA PHE A 141 -8.65 1.53 6.92
C PHE A 141 -8.87 0.60 8.10
N ARG A 142 -9.35 1.11 9.24
CA ARG A 142 -9.73 0.26 10.37
C ARG A 142 -10.82 -0.72 9.96
N ASP A 143 -11.85 -0.26 9.27
CA ASP A 143 -13.00 -1.08 8.88
C ASP A 143 -12.73 -1.93 7.64
N PHE A 144 -11.86 -1.46 6.74
CA PHE A 144 -11.29 -2.22 5.65
C PHE A 144 -10.50 -3.42 6.18
N ASN A 145 -9.56 -3.20 7.10
CA ASN A 145 -8.74 -4.27 7.67
C ASN A 145 -9.56 -5.32 8.41
N LYS A 146 -10.66 -4.94 9.07
CA LYS A 146 -11.59 -5.91 9.70
C LYS A 146 -12.28 -6.77 8.66
N ARG A 147 -12.76 -6.17 7.56
CA ARG A 147 -13.45 -6.89 6.48
C ARG A 147 -12.53 -7.81 5.70
N TRP A 148 -11.30 -7.37 5.48
CA TRP A 148 -10.31 -8.09 4.68
C TRP A 148 -9.25 -8.82 5.50
N MET A 149 -9.47 -8.96 6.82
CA MET A 149 -8.63 -9.76 7.71
C MET A 149 -8.49 -11.21 7.22
N GLY A 150 -9.50 -11.70 6.49
CA GLY A 150 -9.46 -12.98 5.79
C GLY A 150 -9.21 -14.14 6.74
N ASN A 151 -8.26 -15.01 6.38
CA ASN A 151 -7.85 -16.17 7.17
C ASN A 151 -6.38 -16.54 6.86
N ASN A 152 -5.93 -17.71 7.31
CA ASN A 152 -4.57 -18.19 7.08
C ASN A 152 -4.23 -18.52 5.60
N LYS A 153 -5.17 -18.38 4.66
CA LYS A 153 -4.97 -18.57 3.22
C LYS A 153 -4.91 -17.28 2.44
N GLU A 154 -5.51 -16.21 2.93
CA GLU A 154 -5.52 -14.91 2.26
C GLU A 154 -5.93 -13.80 3.23
N PHE A 155 -5.36 -12.61 3.08
CA PHE A 155 -5.80 -11.40 3.77
C PHE A 155 -5.31 -10.16 3.01
N ILE A 156 -5.96 -9.02 3.25
CA ILE A 156 -5.53 -7.72 2.75
C ILE A 156 -5.47 -6.76 3.94
N TYR A 157 -4.39 -5.98 4.01
CA TYR A 157 -4.18 -5.01 5.07
C TYR A 157 -3.57 -3.73 4.55
N ILE A 158 -3.96 -2.61 5.15
CA ILE A 158 -3.42 -1.28 4.88
C ILE A 158 -3.32 -0.46 6.17
N LYS A 159 -2.25 0.30 6.30
CA LYS A 159 -2.07 1.29 7.38
C LYS A 159 -1.37 2.53 6.85
N ILE A 160 -1.68 3.66 7.46
CA ILE A 160 -1.03 4.95 7.16
C ILE A 160 -0.37 5.54 8.39
N PHE A 161 0.67 6.32 8.15
CA PHE A 161 1.45 7.00 9.18
C PHE A 161 1.66 8.45 8.76
N LYS A 162 1.73 9.33 9.76
CA LYS A 162 1.91 10.76 9.57
C LYS A 162 3.38 11.12 9.40
N THR A 163 4.29 10.38 10.04
CA THR A 163 5.71 10.71 10.07
C THR A 163 6.60 9.49 9.76
N PRO A 164 7.85 9.70 9.32
CA PRO A 164 8.82 8.62 9.17
C PRO A 164 9.05 7.83 10.47
N GLU A 165 9.02 8.49 11.62
CA GLU A 165 9.22 7.89 12.94
C GLU A 165 8.08 6.94 13.31
N GLU A 166 6.82 7.33 13.05
CA GLU A 166 5.67 6.45 13.25
C GLU A 166 5.78 5.18 12.38
N LEU A 167 6.18 5.33 11.11
CA LEU A 167 6.43 4.19 10.23
C LEU A 167 7.61 3.35 10.75
N GLY A 168 8.71 3.99 11.13
CA GLY A 168 9.94 3.34 11.57
C GLY A 168 9.73 2.51 12.83
N GLU A 169 8.99 3.02 13.80
CA GLU A 169 8.60 2.29 15.00
C GLU A 169 7.65 1.13 14.68
N PHE A 170 6.76 1.30 13.70
CA PHE A 170 5.90 0.21 13.24
C PHE A 170 6.68 -0.89 12.51
N VAL A 171 7.71 -0.56 11.73
CA VAL A 171 8.63 -1.54 11.13
C VAL A 171 9.32 -2.38 12.21
N ILE A 172 9.85 -1.73 13.26
CA ILE A 172 10.52 -2.42 14.36
C ILE A 172 9.51 -3.34 15.08
N SER A 173 8.42 -2.77 15.57
CA SER A 173 7.44 -3.53 16.36
C SER A 173 6.83 -4.69 15.57
N SER A 174 6.51 -4.52 14.29
CA SER A 174 5.98 -5.60 13.45
C SER A 174 7.00 -6.70 13.17
N ALA A 175 8.26 -6.36 12.94
CA ALA A 175 9.31 -7.35 12.72
C ALA A 175 9.55 -8.19 13.99
N LEU A 176 9.63 -7.54 15.15
CA LEU A 176 9.91 -8.19 16.44
C LEU A 176 8.81 -9.17 16.90
N LEU A 177 7.62 -9.15 16.28
CA LEU A 177 6.61 -10.18 16.50
C LEU A 177 7.00 -11.54 15.92
N THR A 178 7.92 -11.57 14.95
CA THR A 178 8.24 -12.76 14.14
C THR A 178 9.73 -13.06 14.03
N SER A 179 10.59 -12.11 14.39
CA SER A 179 12.05 -12.22 14.29
C SER A 179 12.74 -11.55 15.49
N SER A 180 14.02 -11.84 15.67
CA SER A 180 14.86 -11.15 16.65
C SER A 180 15.29 -9.76 16.18
N GLU A 181 15.76 -8.92 17.10
CA GLU A 181 16.39 -7.62 16.76
C GLU A 181 17.55 -7.80 15.78
N LYS A 182 18.41 -8.79 16.03
CA LYS A 182 19.57 -9.07 15.20
C LYS A 182 19.20 -9.41 13.75
N GLU A 183 18.18 -10.25 13.54
CA GLU A 183 17.71 -10.59 12.19
C GLU A 183 17.14 -9.37 11.46
N LEU A 184 16.48 -8.47 12.18
CA LEU A 184 15.99 -7.20 11.62
C LEU A 184 17.16 -6.29 11.21
N GLU A 185 18.15 -6.13 12.07
CA GLU A 185 19.35 -5.33 11.79
C GLU A 185 20.14 -5.89 10.61
N ASP A 186 20.35 -7.22 10.56
CA ASP A 186 21.02 -7.91 9.47
C ASP A 186 20.27 -7.69 8.14
N ARG A 187 18.93 -7.75 8.16
CA ARG A 187 18.09 -7.47 6.98
C ARG A 187 18.19 -6.01 6.52
N MET A 188 18.18 -5.06 7.44
CA MET A 188 18.26 -3.63 7.12
C MET A 188 19.69 -3.20 6.74
N GLY A 189 20.71 -3.88 7.26
CA GLY A 189 22.12 -3.50 7.16
C GLY A 189 22.51 -2.32 8.06
N ILE A 190 21.69 -1.98 9.05
CA ILE A 190 21.87 -0.89 10.02
C ILE A 190 21.27 -1.29 11.36
N THR A 191 21.74 -0.70 12.46
CA THR A 191 21.18 -0.96 13.78
C THR A 191 19.80 -0.32 13.96
N ILE A 192 19.02 -0.81 14.92
CA ILE A 192 17.72 -0.21 15.30
C ILE A 192 17.93 1.26 15.74
N GLY A 193 19.00 1.55 16.47
CA GLY A 193 19.33 2.92 16.87
C GLY A 193 19.60 3.84 15.67
N GLN A 194 20.39 3.37 14.71
CA GLN A 194 20.62 4.09 13.45
C GLN A 194 19.33 4.29 12.66
N TRP A 195 18.47 3.26 12.60
CA TRP A 195 17.18 3.36 11.92
C TRP A 195 16.28 4.45 12.54
N LYS A 196 16.21 4.52 13.88
CA LYS A 196 15.47 5.57 14.57
C LYS A 196 16.03 6.97 14.27
N ASP A 197 17.36 7.11 14.26
CA ASP A 197 18.04 8.37 13.90
C ASP A 197 17.84 8.78 12.43
N ILE A 198 17.77 7.80 11.52
CA ILE A 198 17.45 8.03 10.10
C ILE A 198 16.01 8.51 9.97
N CYS A 199 15.05 7.87 10.65
CA CYS A 199 13.65 8.26 10.62
C CYS A 199 13.46 9.70 11.09
N SER A 200 14.05 10.08 12.23
CA SER A 200 13.92 11.44 12.79
C SER A 200 14.50 12.53 11.89
N GLY A 201 15.47 12.17 11.05
CA GLY A 201 16.10 13.10 10.10
C GLY A 201 15.60 12.99 8.66
N ALA A 202 14.66 12.09 8.34
CA ALA A 202 14.37 11.71 6.96
C ALA A 202 13.81 12.86 6.09
N ILE A 203 13.14 13.84 6.71
CA ILE A 203 12.57 15.00 6.01
C ILE A 203 13.55 16.20 6.00
N VAL A 204 14.38 16.33 7.03
CA VAL A 204 15.22 17.53 7.26
C VAL A 204 16.64 17.37 6.74
N ASN A 205 17.16 16.15 6.66
CA ASN A 205 18.51 15.83 6.21
C ASN A 205 18.44 14.97 4.94
N ALA A 206 19.02 15.47 3.86
CA ALA A 206 18.95 14.82 2.55
C ALA A 206 19.58 13.41 2.54
N ASP A 207 20.72 13.23 3.20
CA ASP A 207 21.40 11.94 3.27
C ASP A 207 20.57 10.92 4.05
N LYS A 208 20.00 11.33 5.20
CA LYS A 208 19.08 10.48 5.97
C LYS A 208 17.82 10.16 5.19
N GLY A 209 17.25 11.12 4.47
CA GLY A 209 16.10 10.91 3.60
C GLY A 209 16.39 9.91 2.47
N GLU A 210 17.59 9.94 1.90
CA GLU A 210 18.06 8.97 0.91
C GLU A 210 18.24 7.58 1.49
N VAL A 211 18.83 7.46 2.69
CA VAL A 211 18.96 6.17 3.38
C VAL A 211 17.59 5.61 3.74
N PHE A 212 16.71 6.42 4.32
CA PHE A 212 15.33 6.04 4.66
C PHE A 212 14.60 5.47 3.43
N ARG A 213 14.63 6.21 2.32
CA ARG A 213 14.03 5.78 1.05
C ARG A 213 14.61 4.45 0.58
N ASN A 214 15.94 4.32 0.54
CA ASN A 214 16.59 3.10 0.06
C ASN A 214 16.25 1.88 0.94
N THR A 215 16.14 2.05 2.26
CA THR A 215 15.75 0.99 3.19
C THR A 215 14.34 0.47 2.89
N LEU A 216 13.37 1.37 2.71
CA LEU A 216 12.00 0.98 2.33
C LEU A 216 11.96 0.26 0.98
N LEU A 217 12.66 0.80 -0.02
CA LEU A 217 12.65 0.29 -1.39
C LEU A 217 13.30 -1.09 -1.53
N LYS A 218 14.42 -1.32 -0.84
CA LYS A 218 15.33 -2.44 -1.15
C LYS A 218 15.47 -3.46 -0.02
N LYS A 219 15.18 -3.08 1.24
CA LYS A 219 15.51 -3.89 2.41
C LYS A 219 14.27 -4.43 3.14
N LEU A 220 13.19 -3.64 3.16
CA LEU A 220 11.99 -3.99 3.92
C LEU A 220 10.86 -4.54 3.04
N SER A 221 10.73 -4.05 1.81
CA SER A 221 9.66 -4.50 0.93
C SER A 221 9.93 -5.91 0.41
N GLN A 222 8.93 -6.78 0.55
CA GLN A 222 9.01 -8.18 0.13
C GLN A 222 7.85 -8.48 -0.82
N VAL A 223 8.19 -8.96 -2.01
CA VAL A 223 7.23 -9.50 -2.98
C VAL A 223 7.74 -10.89 -3.32
N LEU A 224 7.06 -11.91 -2.80
CA LEU A 224 7.45 -13.32 -2.91
C LEU A 224 6.38 -14.11 -3.64
#